data_AF-A0A920BHT8-F1
#
_entry.id   AF-A0A920BHT8-F1
#
_cell.length_a   1.000
_cell.length_b   1.000
_cell.length_c   1.000
_cell.angle_alpha   90.00
_cell.angle_beta   90.00
_cell.angle_gamma   90.00
#
_symmetry.space_group_name_H-M   'P 1'
#
loop_
_entity.id
_entity.type
_entity.pdbx_description
1 polymer ?
#
loop_
_entity_poly.entity_id
_entity_poly.type
_entity_poly.pdbx_seq_one_letter_code
_entity_poly.pdbx_strand_id
1 'polypeptide(L)'
;MSKSNFLGELDHRGLIQDTTDREDLEKRLADSPLTLYHGIDPSAPSLHIGNFIGVLMLRRFQDAGHKPIALIGGSTGMIGDPGGRSEERNLLDEETFAK
;
A
#
# COMPACT_ATOMS: atom_id res chain seq x y z
N MET A 1 -15.69 12.53 -21.29
CA MET A 1 -15.57 12.24 -19.85
C MET A 1 -14.46 13.13 -19.31
N SER A 2 -14.74 13.93 -18.27
CA SER A 2 -13.76 14.86 -17.69
C SER A 2 -12.50 14.12 -17.26
N LYS A 3 -11.32 14.74 -17.40
CA LYS A 3 -10.07 14.30 -16.76
C LYS A 3 -10.40 13.88 -15.33
N SER A 4 -10.24 12.59 -15.02
CA SER A 4 -10.54 12.05 -13.71
C SER A 4 -9.69 12.80 -12.68
N ASN A 5 -10.33 13.59 -11.81
CA ASN A 5 -9.66 14.18 -10.65
C ASN A 5 -9.47 13.11 -9.57
N PHE A 6 -8.78 12.03 -9.93
CA PHE A 6 -8.64 10.84 -9.09
C PHE A 6 -7.99 11.18 -7.75
N LEU A 7 -6.90 11.97 -7.76
CA LEU A 7 -6.27 12.43 -6.52
C LEU A 7 -7.17 13.36 -5.71
N GLY A 8 -7.95 14.23 -6.36
CA GLY A 8 -8.95 15.04 -5.64
C GLY A 8 -10.07 14.22 -5.00
N GLU A 9 -10.48 13.09 -5.59
CA GLU A 9 -11.40 12.15 -4.94
C GLU A 9 -10.76 11.53 -3.69
N LEU A 10 -9.49 11.16 -3.77
CA LEU A 10 -8.76 10.58 -2.65
C LEU A 10 -8.58 11.58 -1.50
N ASP A 11 -8.25 12.85 -1.79
CA ASP A 11 -8.22 13.92 -0.79
C ASP A 11 -9.57 14.13 -0.13
N HIS A 12 -10.64 14.21 -0.93
CA HIS A 12 -11.98 14.43 -0.41
C HIS A 12 -12.41 13.32 0.56
N ARG A 13 -11.92 12.10 0.34
CA ARG A 13 -12.13 10.95 1.23
C ARG A 13 -11.16 10.91 2.43
N GLY A 14 -10.21 11.82 2.52
CA GLY A 14 -9.16 11.83 3.54
C GLY A 14 -8.18 10.67 3.42
N LEU A 15 -7.93 10.17 2.20
CA LEU A 15 -7.07 9.01 1.93
C LEU A 15 -5.63 9.38 1.58
N ILE A 16 -5.30 10.67 1.51
CA ILE A 16 -3.93 11.17 1.30
C ILE A 16 -3.50 11.87 2.58
N GLN A 17 -2.50 11.30 3.25
CA GLN A 17 -1.86 11.93 4.40
C GLN A 17 -0.68 12.80 3.91
N ASP A 18 0.23 12.19 3.16
CA ASP A 18 1.46 12.80 2.66
C ASP A 18 1.70 12.41 1.21
N THR A 19 2.43 13.25 0.48
CA THR A 19 2.85 13.01 -0.91
C THR A 19 4.23 13.61 -1.14
N THR A 20 5.07 12.95 -1.94
CA THR A 20 6.43 13.43 -2.22
C THR A 20 6.43 14.69 -3.08
N ASP A 21 5.69 14.67 -4.18
CA ASP A 21 5.44 15.80 -5.07
C ASP A 21 4.03 15.64 -5.65
N ARG A 22 3.13 16.54 -5.26
CA ARG A 22 1.72 16.45 -5.64
C ARG A 22 1.51 16.78 -7.11
N GLU A 23 2.17 17.81 -7.61
CA GLU A 23 1.96 18.30 -8.96
C GLU A 23 2.54 17.34 -10.00
N ASP A 24 3.72 16.78 -9.73
CA ASP A 24 4.31 15.78 -10.61
C ASP A 24 3.49 14.50 -10.64
N LEU A 25 3.00 14.03 -9.48
CA LEU A 25 2.14 12.84 -9.41
C LEU A 25 0.86 13.02 -10.22
N GLU A 26 0.21 14.18 -10.14
CA GLU A 26 -0.98 14.51 -10.95
C GLU A 26 -0.68 14.46 -12.46
N LYS A 27 0.47 15.01 -12.88
CA LYS A 27 0.89 14.96 -14.29
C LYS A 27 1.14 13.53 -14.75
N ARG A 28 1.84 12.71 -13.95
CA ARG A 28 2.16 11.32 -14.28
C ARG A 28 0.91 10.43 -14.35
N LEU A 29 -0.04 10.61 -13.44
CA LEU A 29 -1.31 9.88 -13.45
C LEU A 29 -2.19 10.21 -14.65
N ALA A 30 -2.09 11.44 -15.16
CA ALA A 30 -2.83 11.88 -16.34
C ALA A 30 -2.19 11.46 -17.67
N ASP A 31 -0.90 11.17 -17.69
CA ASP A 31 -0.14 10.82 -18.89
C ASP A 31 -0.36 9.35 -19.30
N SER A 32 -0.12 8.40 -18.40
CA SER A 32 -0.20 6.98 -18.71
C SER A 32 -0.43 6.10 -17.47
N PRO A 33 -0.91 4.85 -17.65
CA PRO A 33 -1.08 3.91 -16.54
C PRO A 33 0.22 3.68 -15.76
N LEU A 34 0.22 4.05 -14.48
CA LEU A 34 1.34 3.78 -13.58
C LEU A 34 1.29 2.36 -13.01
N THR A 35 2.46 1.83 -12.68
CA THR A 35 2.61 0.66 -11.81
C THR A 35 2.93 1.13 -10.40
N LEU A 36 2.20 0.63 -9.41
CA LEU A 36 2.37 0.97 -8.00
C LEU A 36 2.37 -0.30 -7.15
N TYR A 37 2.88 -0.21 -5.92
CA TYR A 37 2.84 -1.32 -4.98
C TYR A 37 2.40 -0.88 -3.58
N HIS A 38 1.88 -1.84 -2.82
CA HIS A 38 1.69 -1.73 -1.38
C HIS A 38 2.25 -3.00 -0.72
N GLY A 39 3.18 -2.81 0.21
CA GLY A 39 3.80 -3.88 0.98
C GLY A 39 2.93 -4.30 2.15
N ILE A 40 2.78 -5.60 2.35
CA ILE A 40 2.08 -6.20 3.48
C ILE A 40 2.98 -7.25 4.11
N ASP A 41 3.38 -7.02 5.36
CA ASP A 41 4.16 -7.99 6.10
C ASP A 41 3.24 -9.05 6.74
N PRO A 42 3.52 -10.36 6.51
CA PRO A 42 2.80 -11.47 7.11
C PRO A 42 3.10 -11.59 8.63
N SER A 43 2.52 -10.70 9.42
CA SER A 43 2.65 -10.69 10.89
C SER A 43 1.60 -11.53 11.62
N ALA A 44 0.61 -12.06 10.88
CA ALA A 44 -0.43 -12.96 11.37
C ALA A 44 -0.92 -13.88 10.23
N PRO A 45 -1.59 -15.01 10.53
CA PRO A 45 -2.11 -15.94 9.51
C PRO A 45 -3.19 -15.36 8.58
N SER A 46 -3.75 -14.19 8.92
CA SER A 46 -4.76 -13.50 8.14
C SER A 46 -4.57 -11.99 8.23
N LEU A 47 -4.95 -11.30 7.15
CA LEU A 47 -5.14 -9.85 7.18
C LEU A 47 -6.31 -9.49 8.11
N HIS A 48 -6.21 -8.31 8.71
CA HIS A 48 -7.29 -7.72 9.51
C HIS A 48 -7.65 -6.33 8.97
N ILE A 49 -8.64 -5.67 9.59
CA ILE A 49 -9.15 -4.37 9.13
C ILE A 49 -8.07 -3.28 9.00
N GLY A 50 -6.98 -3.35 9.77
CA GLY A 50 -5.85 -2.43 9.64
C GLY A 50 -5.16 -2.45 8.27
N ASN A 51 -5.23 -3.56 7.52
CA ASN A 51 -4.67 -3.67 6.17
C ASN A 51 -5.65 -3.21 5.09
N PHE A 52 -6.93 -3.04 5.45
CA PHE A 52 -8.01 -2.84 4.49
C PHE A 52 -7.82 -1.57 3.66
N ILE A 53 -7.38 -0.47 4.27
CA ILE A 53 -7.17 0.79 3.56
C ILE A 53 -6.10 0.64 2.48
N GLY A 54 -4.98 -0.03 2.76
CA GLY A 54 -3.93 -0.28 1.78
C GLY A 54 -4.42 -1.13 0.59
N VAL A 55 -5.15 -2.21 0.87
CA VAL A 55 -5.74 -3.07 -0.17
C VAL A 55 -6.81 -2.32 -0.99
N LEU A 56 -7.65 -1.53 -0.33
CA LEU A 56 -8.67 -0.71 -0.99
C LEU A 56 -8.03 0.34 -1.90
N MET A 57 -6.90 0.93 -1.50
CA MET A 57 -6.15 1.86 -2.33
C MET A 57 -5.63 1.19 -3.60
N LEU A 58 -5.03 0.00 -3.49
CA LEU A 58 -4.63 -0.78 -4.68
C LEU A 58 -5.82 -1.00 -5.63
N ARG A 59 -7.00 -1.33 -5.09
CA ARG A 59 -8.21 -1.50 -5.90
C ARG A 59 -8.65 -0.20 -6.58
N ARG A 60 -8.65 0.93 -5.88
CA ARG A 60 -9.01 2.23 -6.45
C ARG A 60 -8.08 2.63 -7.60
N PHE A 61 -6.78 2.42 -7.44
CA PHE A 61 -5.82 2.63 -8.52
C PHE A 61 -6.08 1.67 -9.71
N GLN A 62 -6.44 0.42 -9.44
CA GLN A 62 -6.85 -0.53 -10.50
C GLN A 62 -8.07 -0.04 -11.28
N ASP A 63 -9.10 0.42 -10.56
CA ASP A 63 -10.34 0.94 -11.15
C ASP A 63 -10.11 2.24 -11.94
N ALA A 64 -9.09 3.03 -11.56
CA ALA A 64 -8.61 4.19 -12.31
C ALA A 64 -7.73 3.81 -13.53
N GLY A 65 -7.49 2.52 -13.79
CA GLY A 65 -6.75 2.03 -14.95
C GLY A 65 -5.25 1.83 -14.73
N HIS A 66 -4.78 1.89 -13.48
CA HIS A 66 -3.37 1.64 -13.12
C HIS A 66 -3.11 0.16 -12.81
N LYS A 67 -1.82 -0.19 -12.65
CA LYS A 67 -1.37 -1.56 -12.40
C LYS A 67 -0.87 -1.72 -10.96
N PRO A 68 -1.71 -2.14 -10.01
CA PRO A 68 -1.28 -2.39 -8.64
C PRO A 68 -0.49 -3.70 -8.49
N ILE A 69 0.42 -3.72 -7.53
CA ILE A 69 1.16 -4.90 -7.07
C ILE A 69 0.95 -5.00 -5.55
N ALA A 70 0.29 -6.05 -5.09
CA ALA A 70 0.27 -6.42 -3.68
C ALA A 70 1.56 -7.21 -3.37
N LEU A 71 2.46 -6.62 -2.61
CA LEU A 71 3.75 -7.23 -2.28
C LEU A 71 3.67 -7.86 -0.88
N ILE A 72 3.81 -9.18 -0.79
CA ILE A 72 3.85 -9.89 0.49
C ILE A 72 5.31 -10.00 0.96
N GLY A 73 5.61 -9.35 2.08
CA GLY A 73 6.96 -9.18 2.61
C GLY A 73 7.45 -10.36 3.43
N GLY A 74 7.72 -11.51 2.80
CA GLY A 74 8.23 -12.69 3.52
C GLY A 74 9.51 -12.41 4.32
N SER A 75 10.48 -11.73 3.71
CA SER A 75 11.76 -11.39 4.37
C SER A 75 11.67 -10.19 5.32
N THR A 76 10.86 -9.17 5.01
CA THR A 76 10.65 -8.01 5.91
C THR A 76 9.85 -8.39 7.15
N GLY A 77 8.91 -9.33 7.02
CA GLY A 77 8.21 -9.93 8.16
C GLY A 77 9.14 -10.70 9.11
N MET A 78 10.22 -11.29 8.60
CA MET A 78 11.23 -11.98 9.42
C MET A 78 12.13 -11.02 10.19
N ILE A 79 12.45 -9.84 9.65
CA ILE A 79 13.26 -8.82 10.33
C ILE A 79 12.41 -8.01 11.32
N GLY A 80 11.17 -7.69 10.92
CA GLY A 80 10.26 -6.82 11.65
C GLY A 80 10.57 -5.34 11.42
N ASP A 81 9.64 -4.62 10.81
CA ASP A 81 9.70 -3.16 10.76
C ASP A 81 9.45 -2.56 12.17
N PRO A 82 10.38 -1.76 12.74
CA PRO A 82 10.19 -1.14 14.04
C PRO A 82 8.97 -0.22 14.07
N GLY A 83 8.50 0.33 12.94
CA GLY A 83 7.16 0.90 12.75
C GLY A 83 6.64 1.85 13.85
N GLY A 84 7.53 2.50 14.62
CA GLY A 84 7.17 3.33 15.77
C GLY A 84 6.80 2.60 17.07
N ARG A 85 7.03 1.29 17.21
CA ARG A 85 6.88 0.55 18.49
C ARG A 85 8.22 0.45 19.21
N SER A 86 8.22 0.67 20.53
CA SER A 86 9.42 0.70 21.37
C SER A 86 9.98 -0.67 21.77
N GLU A 87 9.37 -1.77 21.34
CA GLU A 87 9.81 -3.13 21.64
C GLU A 87 10.16 -3.87 20.34
N GLU A 88 11.35 -4.48 20.30
CA GLU A 88 11.74 -5.39 19.22
C GLU A 88 10.70 -6.51 19.08
N ARG A 89 10.24 -6.76 17.86
CA ARG A 89 9.34 -7.90 17.62
C ARG A 89 10.14 -9.19 17.69
N ASN A 90 9.52 -10.25 18.23
CA ASN A 90 10.09 -11.59 18.19
C ASN A 90 10.29 -12.03 16.74
N LEU A 91 11.52 -12.43 16.41
CA LEU A 91 11.86 -13.07 15.14
C LEU A 91 11.01 -14.33 14.98
N LEU A 92 10.22 -14.41 13.92
CA LEU A 92 9.45 -15.61 13.57
C LEU A 92 10.36 -16.53 12.73
N ASP A 93 10.38 -17.81 13.07
CA ASP A 93 11.19 -18.83 12.39
C ASP A 93 10.62 -19.20 11.00
N GLU A 94 11.46 -19.75 10.13
CA GLU A 94 11.06 -20.16 8.76
C GLU A 94 9.91 -21.17 8.77
N GLU A 95 9.79 -21.98 9.82
CA GLU A 95 8.75 -23.00 9.99
C GLU A 95 7.36 -22.36 10.15
N THR A 96 7.28 -21.20 10.81
CA THR A 96 6.03 -20.43 10.92
C THR A 96 5.62 -19.79 9.59
N PHE A 97 6.58 -19.47 8.70
CA PHE A 97 6.32 -18.86 7.40
C PHE A 97 5.94 -19.82 6.27
N ALA A 98 6.24 -21.11 6.40
CA ALA A 98 6.09 -22.10 5.33
C ALA A 98 4.67 -22.74 5.21
N LYS A 99 3.69 -22.30 6.02
CA LYS A 99 2.28 -22.77 5.98
C LYS A 99 1.35 -21.75 5.34
#